data_AF-A0A1U9JLF9-F1
#
_entry.id   AF-A0A1U9JLF9-F1
#
_cell.length_a   1.000
_cell.length_b   1.000
_cell.length_c   1.000
_cell.angle_alpha   90.00
_cell.angle_beta   90.00
_cell.angle_gamma   90.00
#
_symmetry.space_group_name_H-M   'P 1'
#
loop_
_entity.id
_entity.type
_entity.pdbx_description
1 polymer ?
#
loop_
_entity_poly.entity_id
_entity_poly.type
_entity_poly.pdbx_seq_one_letter_code
_entity_poly.pdbx_strand_id
1 'polypeptide(L)'
;MEHQLFYLHALSALHAGTGQGVGAIDLPIARARATQLPLLPGSSLKGVLRDHAKQAKTLDDKSLPALFGPDNIGMDNPHAGALVVGDANLLILPVRAFCGVVAFATCPFILRRYARDLPAAHREQLPIPTLADTNTEAALPKCSVLGADQKLLLEDLDLSIQPNHTEAKAWGHHLAEVLYPHDADWREEFVKHFAILPDNVFSFLADTATEIRARVRIDPNTRTVATGALWYEENLPAESVLWGMLAFSPSRNSAGSAQEMQNKFKTCFSQPEQLMQLGGKHTIGRGLCRLVLNTKPAGGGQA
;
A
#
# COMPACT_ATOMS: atom_id res chain seq x y z
N MET A 1 22.38 -7.41 -4.96
CA MET A 1 20.93 -7.68 -4.99
C MET A 1 20.32 -6.52 -5.72
N GLU A 2 19.42 -6.79 -6.65
CA GLU A 2 18.67 -5.72 -7.32
C GLU A 2 17.44 -5.39 -6.48
N HIS A 3 17.11 -4.12 -6.33
CA HIS A 3 15.97 -3.66 -5.55
C HIS A 3 14.97 -2.93 -6.45
N GLN A 4 13.68 -3.11 -6.19
CA GLN A 4 12.62 -2.42 -6.92
C GLN A 4 11.49 -2.05 -5.98
N LEU A 5 11.10 -0.77 -5.99
CA LEU A 5 9.92 -0.30 -5.27
C LEU A 5 8.64 -0.72 -5.99
N PHE A 6 7.62 -1.05 -5.20
CA PHE A 6 6.27 -1.27 -5.67
C PHE A 6 5.27 -0.51 -4.82
N TYR A 7 4.11 -0.22 -5.40
CA TYR A 7 2.98 0.42 -4.75
C TYR A 7 1.73 -0.43 -4.96
N LEU A 8 0.90 -0.50 -3.93
CA LEU A 8 -0.41 -1.15 -3.97
C LEU A 8 -1.46 -0.10 -3.71
N HIS A 9 -2.28 0.18 -4.72
CA HIS A 9 -3.44 1.05 -4.58
C HIS A 9 -4.70 0.19 -4.40
N ALA A 10 -5.37 0.29 -3.25
CA ALA A 10 -6.55 -0.48 -2.95
C ALA A 10 -7.79 0.08 -3.67
N LEU A 11 -8.23 -0.54 -4.77
CA LEU A 11 -9.42 -0.11 -5.53
C LEU A 11 -10.75 -0.53 -4.87
N SER A 12 -10.65 -1.34 -3.83
CA SER A 12 -11.76 -1.78 -2.96
C SER A 12 -11.20 -1.98 -1.55
N ALA A 13 -12.06 -2.01 -0.54
CA ALA A 13 -11.60 -2.25 0.83
C ALA A 13 -10.79 -3.55 0.92
N LEU A 14 -9.63 -3.49 1.58
CA LEU A 14 -8.65 -4.56 1.63
C LEU A 14 -8.66 -5.22 3.01
N HIS A 15 -8.94 -6.52 3.05
CA HIS A 15 -8.87 -7.32 4.27
C HIS A 15 -7.57 -8.17 4.31
N ALA A 16 -6.49 -7.57 4.77
CA ALA A 16 -5.22 -8.28 5.06
C ALA A 16 -5.28 -8.95 6.44
N GLY A 17 -6.15 -9.96 6.60
CA GLY A 17 -6.47 -10.53 7.91
C GLY A 17 -5.31 -11.26 8.60
N THR A 18 -5.28 -11.23 9.94
CA THR A 18 -4.28 -11.94 10.79
C THR A 18 -4.85 -13.16 11.50
N GLY A 19 -6.06 -13.59 11.14
CA GLY A 19 -6.81 -14.61 11.86
C GLY A 19 -7.82 -13.99 12.81
N GLN A 20 -8.16 -14.70 13.89
CA GLN A 20 -9.08 -14.18 14.90
C GLN A 20 -8.37 -13.26 15.90
N GLY A 21 -8.95 -12.09 16.15
CA GLY A 21 -8.52 -11.15 17.17
C GLY A 21 -9.03 -11.53 18.56
N VAL A 22 -8.39 -10.99 19.59
CA VAL A 22 -8.82 -11.11 21.01
C VAL A 22 -9.55 -9.83 21.48
N GLY A 23 -9.74 -8.87 20.58
CA GLY A 23 -10.35 -7.57 20.88
C GLY A 23 -11.82 -7.47 20.46
N ALA A 24 -12.33 -6.23 20.40
CA ALA A 24 -13.70 -5.95 19.94
C ALA A 24 -13.93 -6.28 18.46
N ILE A 25 -12.87 -6.45 17.69
CA ILE A 25 -12.90 -6.84 16.28
C ILE A 25 -12.51 -8.31 16.17
N ASP A 26 -13.42 -9.15 15.68
CA ASP A 26 -13.20 -10.58 15.51
C ASP A 26 -12.15 -10.88 14.44
N LEU A 27 -12.15 -10.13 13.34
CA LEU A 27 -11.23 -10.30 12.21
C LEU A 27 -10.48 -8.99 11.94
N PRO A 28 -9.37 -8.70 12.66
CA PRO A 28 -8.56 -7.51 12.45
C PRO A 28 -7.64 -7.64 11.23
N ILE A 29 -7.21 -6.51 10.69
CA ILE A 29 -6.17 -6.47 9.63
C ILE A 29 -4.77 -6.53 10.22
N ALA A 30 -3.78 -6.82 9.38
CA ALA A 30 -2.37 -6.85 9.76
C ALA A 30 -1.83 -5.44 10.03
N ARG A 31 -1.09 -5.31 11.13
CA ARG A 31 -0.48 -4.06 11.60
C ARG A 31 0.97 -4.29 11.99
N ALA A 32 1.83 -3.30 11.74
CA ALA A 32 3.21 -3.30 12.23
C ALA A 32 3.21 -3.23 13.76
N ARG A 33 3.82 -4.20 14.46
CA ARG A 33 3.71 -4.27 15.92
C ARG A 33 4.21 -3.00 16.64
N ALA A 34 5.28 -2.40 16.16
CA ALA A 34 5.91 -1.24 16.80
C ALA A 34 5.12 0.06 16.63
N THR A 35 4.39 0.23 15.53
CA THR A 35 3.71 1.49 15.19
C THR A 35 2.19 1.36 15.15
N GLN A 36 1.66 0.14 15.23
CA GLN A 36 0.25 -0.22 15.00
C GLN A 36 -0.32 0.18 13.63
N LEU A 37 0.51 0.70 12.71
CA LEU A 37 0.08 1.08 11.37
C LEU A 37 -0.29 -0.15 10.52
N PRO A 38 -1.38 -0.08 9.72
CA PRO A 38 -1.75 -1.13 8.78
C PRO A 38 -0.62 -1.50 7.81
N LEU A 39 -0.53 -2.78 7.47
CA LEU A 39 0.37 -3.29 6.43
C LEU A 39 -0.24 -4.49 5.72
N LEU A 40 0.30 -4.81 4.55
CA LEU A 40 0.10 -6.11 3.90
C LEU A 40 1.39 -6.93 4.05
N PRO A 41 1.37 -8.10 4.71
CA PRO A 41 2.55 -8.93 4.85
C PRO A 41 3.11 -9.36 3.48
N GLY A 42 4.43 -9.33 3.32
CA GLY A 42 5.11 -9.70 2.08
C GLY A 42 4.84 -11.15 1.69
N SER A 43 4.57 -12.03 2.65
CA SER A 43 4.11 -13.40 2.41
C SER A 43 2.76 -13.46 1.70
N SER A 44 1.83 -12.57 2.05
CA SER A 44 0.50 -12.48 1.42
C SER A 44 0.62 -12.01 -0.03
N LEU A 45 1.45 -10.99 -0.28
CA LEU A 45 1.72 -10.51 -1.63
C LEU A 45 2.50 -11.55 -2.46
N LYS A 46 3.51 -12.21 -1.88
CA LYS A 46 4.35 -13.20 -2.59
C LYS A 46 3.53 -14.36 -3.13
N GLY A 47 2.54 -14.84 -2.38
CA GLY A 47 1.61 -15.87 -2.86
C GLY A 47 0.85 -15.44 -4.11
N VAL A 48 0.27 -14.23 -4.08
CA VAL A 48 -0.50 -13.68 -5.20
C VAL A 48 0.39 -13.40 -6.42
N LEU A 49 1.60 -12.87 -6.21
CA LEU A 49 2.57 -12.68 -7.29
C LEU A 49 2.97 -14.01 -7.95
N ARG A 50 3.15 -15.07 -7.14
CA ARG A 50 3.46 -16.41 -7.65
C ARG A 50 2.32 -16.98 -8.48
N ASP A 51 1.09 -16.88 -7.98
CA ASP A 51 -0.10 -17.37 -8.67
C ASP A 51 -0.33 -16.61 -9.98
N HIS A 52 -0.15 -15.29 -9.98
CA HIS A 52 -0.22 -14.47 -11.19
C HIS A 52 0.84 -14.90 -12.21
N ALA A 53 2.10 -15.05 -11.81
CA ALA A 53 3.17 -15.50 -12.68
C ALA A 53 2.90 -16.90 -13.28
N LYS A 54 2.31 -17.81 -12.49
CA LYS A 54 1.89 -19.13 -12.95
C LYS A 54 0.77 -19.05 -13.98
N GLN A 55 -0.21 -18.16 -13.80
CA GLN A 55 -1.32 -17.96 -14.72
C GLN A 55 -0.89 -17.28 -16.04
N ALA A 56 0.07 -16.36 -15.97
CA ALA A 56 0.63 -15.70 -17.14
C ALA A 56 1.32 -16.67 -18.12
N LYS A 57 1.83 -17.82 -17.61
CA LYS A 57 2.52 -18.87 -18.40
C LYS A 57 3.69 -18.34 -19.25
N THR A 58 4.32 -17.24 -18.80
CA THR A 58 5.48 -16.63 -19.48
C THR A 58 6.81 -17.16 -18.98
N LEU A 59 6.82 -17.86 -17.84
CA LEU A 59 8.00 -18.52 -17.26
C LEU A 59 8.05 -19.99 -17.66
N ASP A 60 9.26 -20.49 -17.92
CA ASP A 60 9.49 -21.92 -18.03
C ASP A 60 9.34 -22.62 -16.65
N ASP A 61 9.20 -23.95 -16.68
CA ASP A 61 8.97 -24.78 -15.49
C ASP A 61 10.07 -24.65 -14.43
N LYS A 62 11.28 -24.23 -14.84
CA LYS A 62 12.43 -24.05 -13.94
C LYS A 62 12.49 -22.65 -13.33
N SER A 63 11.99 -21.64 -14.02
CA SER A 63 12.08 -20.24 -13.61
C SER A 63 11.11 -19.89 -12.49
N LEU A 64 9.91 -20.49 -12.46
CA LEU A 64 8.94 -20.23 -11.39
C LEU A 64 9.47 -20.68 -10.01
N PRO A 65 9.97 -21.92 -9.83
CA PRO A 65 10.64 -22.33 -8.59
C PRO A 65 11.92 -21.54 -8.29
N ALA A 66 12.72 -21.19 -9.31
CA ALA A 66 13.91 -20.38 -9.10
C ALA A 66 13.59 -18.98 -8.54
N LEU A 67 12.49 -18.37 -8.98
CA LEU A 67 12.07 -17.03 -8.54
C LEU A 67 11.35 -17.08 -7.19
N PHE A 68 10.34 -17.94 -7.03
CA PHE A 68 9.47 -17.93 -5.85
C PHE A 68 9.84 -18.97 -4.78
N GLY A 69 10.60 -20.00 -5.15
CA GLY A 69 10.89 -21.19 -4.35
C GLY A 69 10.05 -22.40 -4.78
N PRO A 70 10.48 -23.64 -4.51
CA PRO A 70 9.72 -24.85 -4.82
C PRO A 70 8.40 -24.92 -4.01
N ASP A 71 7.43 -25.70 -4.48
CA ASP A 71 6.15 -25.90 -3.78
C ASP A 71 6.29 -26.77 -2.52
N ASN A 72 7.14 -27.81 -2.58
CA ASN A 72 7.31 -28.78 -1.50
C ASN A 72 8.77 -28.80 -1.02
N ILE A 73 8.97 -28.66 0.29
CA ILE A 73 10.28 -28.65 0.94
C ILE A 73 10.91 -30.07 0.95
N GLY A 74 10.11 -31.12 0.75
CA GLY A 74 10.53 -32.53 0.79
C GLY A 74 10.96 -33.16 -0.53
N MET A 75 11.26 -32.38 -1.58
CA MET A 75 11.74 -32.91 -2.87
C MET A 75 13.27 -32.92 -2.97
N ASP A 76 13.81 -33.71 -3.90
CA ASP A 76 15.20 -33.63 -4.36
C ASP A 76 15.48 -32.20 -4.85
N ASN A 77 16.42 -31.50 -4.19
CA ASN A 77 16.89 -30.13 -4.46
C ASN A 77 16.10 -28.96 -3.80
N PRO A 78 16.03 -28.91 -2.45
CA PRO A 78 15.45 -27.77 -1.74
C PRO A 78 16.32 -26.51 -1.90
N HIS A 79 15.70 -25.40 -2.28
CA HIS A 79 16.38 -24.12 -2.44
C HIS A 79 15.45 -22.94 -2.16
N ALA A 80 15.99 -21.82 -1.70
CA ALA A 80 15.22 -20.59 -1.52
C ALA A 80 15.05 -19.85 -2.86
N GLY A 81 13.84 -19.33 -3.10
CA GLY A 81 13.55 -18.48 -4.26
C GLY A 81 14.41 -17.21 -4.28
N ALA A 82 14.69 -16.71 -5.48
CA ALA A 82 15.47 -15.51 -5.73
C ALA A 82 14.73 -14.21 -5.41
N LEU A 83 13.40 -14.22 -5.40
CA LEU A 83 12.57 -13.06 -5.08
C LEU A 83 12.28 -12.99 -3.57
N VAL A 84 12.69 -11.87 -2.98
CA VAL A 84 12.27 -11.41 -1.66
C VAL A 84 11.19 -10.35 -1.84
N VAL A 85 10.05 -10.56 -1.18
CA VAL A 85 8.92 -9.62 -1.18
C VAL A 85 8.82 -9.04 0.21
N GLY A 86 9.13 -7.75 0.34
CA GLY A 86 8.97 -7.02 1.60
C GLY A 86 7.49 -6.75 1.92
N ASP A 87 7.22 -6.47 3.19
CA ASP A 87 5.90 -6.01 3.62
C ASP A 87 5.53 -4.69 2.93
N ALA A 88 4.27 -4.56 2.51
CA ALA A 88 3.76 -3.30 2.01
C ALA A 88 3.24 -2.46 3.18
N ASN A 89 3.88 -1.33 3.44
CA ASN A 89 3.57 -0.41 4.54
C ASN A 89 2.58 0.66 4.08
N LEU A 90 1.67 1.13 4.95
CA LEU A 90 0.71 2.18 4.64
C LEU A 90 1.38 3.53 4.31
N LEU A 91 1.26 3.99 3.06
CA LEU A 91 1.78 5.27 2.56
C LEU A 91 0.75 6.40 2.66
N ILE A 92 -0.47 6.11 2.19
CA ILE A 92 -1.59 7.04 2.12
C ILE A 92 -2.80 6.38 2.76
N LEU A 93 -3.42 7.10 3.69
CA LEU A 93 -4.70 6.76 4.28
C LEU A 93 -5.76 7.74 3.75
N PRO A 94 -6.79 7.27 3.03
CA PRO A 94 -7.92 8.10 2.66
C PRO A 94 -8.80 8.28 3.90
N VAL A 95 -9.06 9.54 4.24
CA VAL A 95 -9.88 9.92 5.40
C VAL A 95 -11.00 10.84 4.93
N ARG A 96 -12.22 10.63 5.42
CA ARG A 96 -13.35 11.48 5.05
C ARG A 96 -13.06 12.93 5.45
N ALA A 97 -13.13 13.82 4.47
CA ALA A 97 -12.95 15.25 4.68
C ALA A 97 -14.28 15.97 4.47
N PHE A 98 -14.58 16.97 5.30
CA PHE A 98 -15.80 17.76 5.15
C PHE A 98 -15.83 18.52 3.82
N CYS A 99 -14.69 19.12 3.44
CA CYS A 99 -14.48 19.74 2.13
C CYS A 99 -13.63 18.81 1.26
N GLY A 100 -13.95 18.72 -0.04
CA GLY A 100 -13.21 17.87 -0.96
C GLY A 100 -13.49 16.37 -0.82
N VAL A 101 -14.48 15.94 -0.03
CA VAL A 101 -14.92 14.53 0.12
C VAL A 101 -13.92 13.61 0.85
N VAL A 102 -12.65 13.61 0.44
CA VAL A 102 -11.61 12.73 0.97
C VAL A 102 -10.26 13.44 1.03
N ALA A 103 -9.54 13.28 2.13
CA ALA A 103 -8.13 13.64 2.23
C ALA A 103 -7.27 12.39 2.02
N PHE A 104 -6.37 12.43 1.03
CA PHE A 104 -5.27 11.49 0.88
C PHE A 104 -4.17 11.86 1.86
N ALA A 105 -4.31 11.36 3.08
CA ALA A 105 -3.48 11.74 4.21
C ALA A 105 -2.19 10.93 4.29
N THR A 106 -1.11 11.59 4.70
CA THR A 106 0.15 10.98 5.17
C THR A 106 0.70 11.79 6.35
N CYS A 107 1.89 11.45 6.84
CA CYS A 107 2.55 12.21 7.91
C CYS A 107 4.08 12.23 7.77
N PRO A 108 4.78 13.17 8.44
CA PRO A 108 6.25 13.23 8.42
C PRO A 108 6.95 11.91 8.75
N PHE A 109 6.42 11.12 9.70
CA PHE A 109 6.97 9.81 10.04
C PHE A 109 6.93 8.82 8.87
N ILE A 110 5.78 8.71 8.18
CA ILE A 110 5.62 7.86 7.00
C ILE A 110 6.53 8.32 5.87
N LEU A 111 6.53 9.63 5.58
CA LEU A 111 7.36 10.21 4.52
C LEU A 111 8.85 10.00 4.79
N ARG A 112 9.31 10.07 6.04
CA ARG A 112 10.69 9.76 6.42
C ARG A 112 11.05 8.31 6.14
N ARG A 113 10.13 7.38 6.42
CA ARG A 113 10.32 5.94 6.12
C ARG A 113 10.37 5.71 4.62
N TYR A 114 9.42 6.27 3.88
CA TYR A 114 9.37 6.14 2.42
C TYR A 114 10.60 6.77 1.74
N ALA A 115 11.00 7.97 2.17
CA ALA A 115 12.20 8.65 1.67
C ALA A 115 13.47 7.79 1.85
N ARG A 116 13.57 7.00 2.93
CA ARG A 116 14.68 6.07 3.16
C ARG A 116 14.77 4.94 2.13
N ASP A 117 13.66 4.60 1.49
CA ASP A 117 13.60 3.54 0.48
C ASP A 117 13.71 4.10 -0.95
N LEU A 118 13.53 5.42 -1.13
CA LEU A 118 13.77 6.10 -2.41
C LEU A 118 15.26 6.15 -2.78
N PRO A 119 15.59 6.16 -4.09
CA PRO A 119 16.96 6.43 -4.56
C PRO A 119 17.48 7.78 -4.05
N ALA A 120 18.79 7.86 -3.77
CA ALA A 120 19.42 9.03 -3.16
C ALA A 120 19.10 10.36 -3.89
N ALA A 121 19.14 10.36 -5.23
CA ALA A 121 18.85 11.53 -6.05
C ALA A 121 17.42 12.09 -5.85
N HIS A 122 16.43 11.21 -5.59
CA HIS A 122 15.06 11.64 -5.30
C HIS A 122 14.92 12.12 -3.85
N ARG A 123 15.61 11.48 -2.91
CA ARG A 123 15.58 11.87 -1.48
C ARG A 123 16.06 13.29 -1.26
N GLU A 124 17.11 13.71 -1.96
CA GLU A 124 17.68 15.06 -1.84
C GLU A 124 16.72 16.16 -2.33
N GLN A 125 15.77 15.81 -3.20
CA GLN A 125 14.79 16.73 -3.78
C GLN A 125 13.47 16.80 -2.98
N LEU A 126 13.29 15.90 -2.01
CA LEU A 126 12.05 15.76 -1.22
C LEU A 126 12.35 15.92 0.27
N PRO A 127 12.55 17.16 0.75
CA PRO A 127 12.75 17.40 2.17
C PRO A 127 11.54 16.92 2.98
N ILE A 128 11.80 16.40 4.19
CA ILE A 128 10.73 15.97 5.09
C ILE A 128 10.03 17.23 5.63
N PRO A 129 8.70 17.35 5.48
CA PRO A 129 7.95 18.51 5.97
C PRO A 129 8.09 18.63 7.48
N THR A 130 8.15 19.88 7.95
CA THR A 130 8.08 20.22 9.38
C THR A 130 6.77 20.96 9.61
N LEU A 131 5.93 20.44 10.50
CA LEU A 131 4.70 21.10 10.92
C LEU A 131 5.02 22.03 12.10
N ALA A 132 4.41 23.21 12.16
CA ALA A 132 4.68 24.17 13.24
C ALA A 132 4.04 23.69 14.55
N ASP A 133 2.85 23.09 14.49
CA ASP A 133 2.28 22.28 15.56
C ASP A 133 2.24 20.78 15.19
N THR A 134 2.80 19.94 16.07
CA THR A 134 2.89 18.48 15.87
C THR A 134 1.66 17.70 16.34
N ASN A 135 0.58 18.38 16.73
CA ASN A 135 -0.67 17.76 17.17
C ASN A 135 -1.91 18.35 16.49
N THR A 136 -1.92 19.63 16.12
CA THR A 136 -3.18 20.29 15.69
C THR A 136 -3.14 20.90 14.30
N GLU A 137 -2.03 20.79 13.57
CA GLU A 137 -1.85 21.52 12.32
C GLU A 137 -1.48 20.63 11.14
N ALA A 138 -2.21 20.78 10.03
CA ALA A 138 -1.98 20.04 8.80
C ALA A 138 -1.40 20.94 7.70
N ALA A 139 -0.52 20.38 6.87
CA ALA A 139 0.06 21.07 5.73
C ALA A 139 -0.66 20.69 4.44
N LEU A 140 -1.08 21.70 3.68
CA LEU A 140 -1.83 21.54 2.43
C LEU A 140 -1.13 22.25 1.26
N PRO A 141 -1.17 21.68 0.04
CA PRO A 141 -0.72 22.39 -1.16
C PRO A 141 -1.65 23.57 -1.49
N LYS A 142 -1.15 24.54 -2.26
CA LYS A 142 -1.92 25.74 -2.65
C LYS A 142 -3.24 25.43 -3.35
N CYS A 143 -3.26 24.37 -4.15
CA CYS A 143 -4.42 23.93 -4.93
C CYS A 143 -5.40 23.06 -4.12
N SER A 144 -5.20 22.90 -2.81
CA SER A 144 -6.02 22.00 -2.01
C SER A 144 -7.48 22.42 -1.97
N VAL A 145 -8.37 21.43 -1.99
CA VAL A 145 -9.83 21.61 -1.87
C VAL A 145 -10.37 21.23 -0.49
N LEU A 146 -9.49 20.87 0.45
CA LEU A 146 -9.86 20.30 1.76
C LEU A 146 -10.15 21.35 2.83
N GLY A 147 -9.85 22.63 2.59
CA GLY A 147 -9.95 23.68 3.60
C GLY A 147 -11.25 24.49 3.54
N ALA A 148 -11.82 24.76 4.71
CA ALA A 148 -12.87 25.77 4.93
C ALA A 148 -12.46 26.66 6.11
N ASP A 149 -12.55 27.99 5.96
CA ASP A 149 -12.25 28.95 7.04
C ASP A 149 -10.91 28.71 7.76
N GLN A 150 -9.85 28.37 7.00
CA GLN A 150 -8.51 28.02 7.51
C GLN A 150 -8.44 26.76 8.38
N LYS A 151 -9.46 25.92 8.33
CA LYS A 151 -9.54 24.65 9.05
C LYS A 151 -9.68 23.46 8.10
N LEU A 152 -9.05 22.36 8.48
CA LEU A 152 -9.18 21.05 7.87
C LEU A 152 -9.99 20.18 8.82
N LEU A 153 -11.18 19.77 8.37
CA LEU A 153 -12.09 18.93 9.15
C LEU A 153 -12.03 17.49 8.61
N LEU A 154 -11.47 16.58 9.41
CA LEU A 154 -11.33 15.15 9.10
C LEU A 154 -12.11 14.33 10.12
N GLU A 155 -13.15 13.64 9.68
CA GLU A 155 -14.09 12.96 10.57
C GLU A 155 -14.61 13.89 11.70
N ASP A 156 -14.20 13.65 12.95
CA ASP A 156 -14.51 14.41 14.16
C ASP A 156 -13.36 15.32 14.62
N LEU A 157 -12.28 15.40 13.85
CA LEU A 157 -11.09 16.19 14.15
C LEU A 157 -11.13 17.54 13.42
N ASP A 158 -10.71 18.58 14.12
CA ASP A 158 -10.54 19.95 13.62
C ASP A 158 -9.06 20.34 13.73
N LEU A 159 -8.44 20.61 12.58
CA LEU A 159 -7.03 20.95 12.45
C LEU A 159 -6.88 22.33 11.82
N SER A 160 -5.92 23.12 12.31
CA SER A 160 -5.50 24.33 11.60
C SER A 160 -4.73 23.97 10.33
N ILE A 161 -4.76 24.86 9.34
CA ILE A 161 -4.08 24.65 8.06
C ILE A 161 -2.83 25.53 7.96
N GLN A 162 -1.72 24.94 7.50
CA GLN A 162 -0.62 25.64 6.85
C GLN A 162 -0.86 25.65 5.33
N PRO A 163 -1.40 26.74 4.76
CA PRO A 163 -1.74 26.78 3.36
C PRO A 163 -0.48 26.98 2.50
N ASN A 164 -0.54 26.53 1.24
CA ASN A 164 0.54 26.73 0.27
C ASN A 164 1.90 26.18 0.76
N HIS A 165 1.88 25.04 1.44
CA HIS A 165 3.10 24.42 1.98
C HIS A 165 3.93 23.78 0.85
N THR A 166 5.18 24.20 0.71
CA THR A 166 6.07 23.82 -0.40
C THR A 166 6.33 22.31 -0.44
N GLU A 167 6.61 21.71 0.71
CA GLU A 167 6.87 20.29 0.88
C GLU A 167 5.62 19.45 0.65
N ALA A 168 4.44 19.91 1.09
CA ALA A 168 3.18 19.24 0.79
C ALA A 168 2.93 19.19 -0.73
N LYS A 169 3.21 20.29 -1.43
CA LYS A 169 3.16 20.32 -2.89
C LYS A 169 4.16 19.34 -3.53
N ALA A 170 5.42 19.36 -3.09
CA ALA A 170 6.47 18.50 -3.65
C ALA A 170 6.17 17.00 -3.46
N TRP A 171 5.80 16.60 -2.24
CA TRP A 171 5.42 15.22 -1.94
C TRP A 171 4.15 14.80 -2.66
N GLY A 172 3.13 15.67 -2.71
CA GLY A 172 1.89 15.41 -3.44
C GLY A 172 2.16 15.12 -4.93
N HIS A 173 2.97 15.95 -5.59
CA HIS A 173 3.34 15.73 -7.00
C HIS A 173 4.18 14.47 -7.21
N HIS A 174 5.19 14.22 -6.38
CA HIS A 174 6.00 13.01 -6.47
C HIS A 174 5.15 11.73 -6.36
N LEU A 175 4.26 11.69 -5.36
CA LEU A 175 3.36 10.56 -5.15
C LEU A 175 2.36 10.42 -6.30
N ALA A 176 1.79 11.53 -6.78
CA ALA A 176 0.90 11.53 -7.92
C ALA A 176 1.57 10.94 -9.18
N GLU A 177 2.79 11.37 -9.51
CA GLU A 177 3.55 10.86 -10.66
C GLU A 177 3.84 9.36 -10.58
N VAL A 178 4.14 8.89 -9.37
CA VAL A 178 4.44 7.49 -9.12
C VAL A 178 3.18 6.62 -9.19
N LEU A 179 2.06 7.09 -8.65
CA LEU A 179 0.81 6.32 -8.54
C LEU A 179 -0.04 6.35 -9.80
N TYR A 180 0.11 7.39 -10.62
CA TYR A 180 -0.68 7.65 -11.82
C TYR A 180 0.24 8.02 -13.01
N PRO A 181 1.14 7.12 -13.43
CA PRO A 181 2.17 7.41 -14.45
C PRO A 181 1.60 7.79 -15.83
N HIS A 182 0.36 7.38 -16.11
CA HIS A 182 -0.29 7.57 -17.41
C HIS A 182 -1.62 8.35 -17.32
N ASP A 183 -1.91 8.97 -16.18
CA ASP A 183 -3.19 9.65 -15.93
C ASP A 183 -2.94 11.07 -15.39
N ALA A 184 -2.99 12.06 -16.27
CA ALA A 184 -2.74 13.46 -15.89
C ALA A 184 -3.84 14.03 -14.99
N ASP A 185 -5.09 13.69 -15.28
CA ASP A 185 -6.25 14.21 -14.56
C ASP A 185 -6.23 13.72 -13.12
N TRP A 186 -5.97 12.43 -12.91
CA TRP A 186 -5.82 11.87 -11.56
C TRP A 186 -4.59 12.38 -10.81
N ARG A 187 -3.51 12.74 -11.52
CA ARG A 187 -2.37 13.39 -10.85
C ARG A 187 -2.75 14.73 -10.27
N GLU A 188 -3.48 15.55 -11.02
CA GLU A 188 -3.96 16.84 -10.53
C GLU A 188 -4.96 16.65 -9.38
N GLU A 189 -5.88 15.70 -9.53
CA GLU A 189 -6.91 15.44 -8.53
C GLU A 189 -6.34 14.92 -7.21
N PHE A 190 -5.36 14.02 -7.28
CA PHE A 190 -4.67 13.52 -6.09
C PHE A 190 -4.02 14.66 -5.30
N VAL A 191 -3.35 15.60 -5.98
CA VAL A 191 -2.66 16.71 -5.30
C VAL A 191 -3.64 17.68 -4.63
N LYS A 192 -4.82 17.92 -5.23
CA LYS A 192 -5.87 18.75 -4.59
C LYS A 192 -6.38 18.15 -3.28
N HIS A 193 -6.37 16.82 -3.17
CA HIS A 193 -6.85 16.07 -2.00
C HIS A 193 -5.71 15.62 -1.07
N PHE A 194 -4.46 15.96 -1.37
CA PHE A 194 -3.31 15.54 -0.58
C PHE A 194 -3.17 16.38 0.69
N ALA A 195 -2.97 15.72 1.83
CA ALA A 195 -2.76 16.36 3.12
C ALA A 195 -1.63 15.69 3.90
N ILE A 196 -0.81 16.50 4.56
CA ILE A 196 0.19 16.02 5.52
C ILE A 196 -0.29 16.36 6.92
N LEU A 197 -0.59 15.32 7.69
CA LEU A 197 -1.09 15.43 9.05
C LEU A 197 0.04 15.29 10.06
N PRO A 198 -0.16 15.75 11.30
CA PRO A 198 0.74 15.40 12.39
C PRO A 198 0.80 13.89 12.64
N ASP A 199 1.96 13.40 13.07
CA ASP A 199 2.21 11.96 13.25
C ASP A 199 1.19 11.30 14.19
N ASN A 200 0.84 11.98 15.29
CA ASN A 200 -0.13 11.49 16.27
C ASN A 200 -1.56 11.42 15.70
N VAL A 201 -1.95 12.43 14.91
CA VAL A 201 -3.26 12.48 14.24
C VAL A 201 -3.36 11.37 13.19
N PHE A 202 -2.32 11.20 12.38
CA PHE A 202 -2.27 10.12 11.39
C PHE A 202 -2.31 8.74 12.06
N SER A 203 -1.56 8.55 13.15
CA SER A 203 -1.57 7.29 13.90
C SER A 203 -2.96 7.00 14.48
N PHE A 204 -3.63 8.00 15.04
CA PHE A 204 -4.99 7.86 15.54
C PHE A 204 -5.96 7.47 14.41
N LEU A 205 -5.94 8.18 13.28
CA LEU A 205 -6.81 7.88 12.14
C LEU A 205 -6.50 6.52 11.50
N ALA A 206 -5.24 6.07 11.49
CA ALA A 206 -4.89 4.73 11.02
C ALA A 206 -5.49 3.61 11.88
N ASP A 207 -5.86 3.90 13.12
CA ASP A 207 -6.54 2.98 14.04
C ASP A 207 -8.07 3.14 14.00
N THR A 208 -8.58 4.34 13.79
CA THR A 208 -10.02 4.66 13.94
C THR A 208 -10.78 4.84 12.63
N ALA A 209 -10.10 5.20 11.54
CA ALA A 209 -10.70 5.45 10.23
C ALA A 209 -10.65 4.21 9.30
N THR A 210 -10.37 3.02 9.83
CA THR A 210 -10.52 1.77 9.08
C THR A 210 -12.00 1.37 8.97
N GLU A 211 -12.35 0.61 7.93
CA GLU A 211 -13.72 0.15 7.73
C GLU A 211 -14.04 -1.04 8.66
N ILE A 212 -14.78 -0.77 9.73
CA ILE A 212 -15.35 -1.82 10.58
C ILE A 212 -16.74 -2.21 10.07
N ARG A 213 -16.93 -3.47 9.69
CA ARG A 213 -18.24 -3.98 9.23
C ARG A 213 -18.72 -5.14 10.08
N ALA A 214 -19.95 -5.00 10.60
CA ALA A 214 -20.69 -6.12 11.16
C ALA A 214 -21.19 -7.03 10.03
N ARG A 215 -21.05 -8.34 10.21
CA ARG A 215 -21.53 -9.35 9.28
C ARG A 215 -22.31 -10.42 10.00
N VAL A 216 -23.36 -10.89 9.34
CA VAL A 216 -24.21 -11.95 9.84
C VAL A 216 -24.38 -13.08 8.83
N ARG A 217 -24.64 -14.28 9.33
CA ARG A 217 -25.23 -15.36 8.52
C ARG A 217 -26.70 -15.49 8.88
N ILE A 218 -27.57 -15.38 7.89
CA ILE A 218 -29.02 -15.54 8.05
C ILE A 218 -29.38 -17.03 7.91
N ASP A 219 -30.22 -17.51 8.81
CA ASP A 219 -30.86 -18.82 8.69
C ASP A 219 -31.95 -18.75 7.60
N PRO A 220 -31.90 -19.61 6.56
CA PRO A 220 -32.83 -19.52 5.43
C PRO A 220 -34.29 -19.88 5.80
N ASN A 221 -34.51 -20.63 6.88
CA ASN A 221 -35.84 -21.05 7.31
C ASN A 221 -36.52 -19.97 8.17
N THR A 222 -35.78 -19.41 9.14
CA THR A 222 -36.35 -18.41 10.07
C THR A 222 -36.23 -16.99 9.56
N ARG A 223 -35.34 -16.74 8.58
CA ARG A 223 -34.95 -15.41 8.09
C ARG A 223 -34.38 -14.50 9.20
N THR A 224 -33.84 -15.10 10.27
CA THR A 224 -33.15 -14.40 11.36
C THR A 224 -31.66 -14.72 11.37
N VAL A 225 -30.87 -13.98 12.14
CA VAL A 225 -29.44 -14.30 12.34
C VAL A 225 -29.32 -15.68 12.98
N ALA A 226 -28.48 -16.53 12.40
CA ALA A 226 -28.16 -17.83 12.97
C ALA A 226 -27.34 -17.67 14.26
N THR A 227 -27.58 -18.53 15.25
CA THR A 227 -26.88 -18.48 16.55
C THR A 227 -25.37 -18.50 16.37
N GLY A 228 -24.68 -17.54 16.99
CA GLY A 228 -23.21 -17.41 16.93
C GLY A 228 -22.66 -16.89 15.61
N ALA A 229 -23.50 -16.45 14.67
CA ALA A 229 -23.08 -16.01 13.34
C ALA A 229 -23.22 -14.50 13.15
N LEU A 230 -22.74 -13.72 14.13
CA LEU A 230 -22.48 -12.28 14.05
C LEU A 230 -21.00 -12.07 14.36
N TRP A 231 -20.29 -11.31 13.53
CA TRP A 231 -18.89 -10.95 13.74
C TRP A 231 -18.56 -9.60 13.11
N TYR A 232 -17.46 -8.99 13.53
CA TYR A 232 -16.92 -7.75 13.00
C TYR A 232 -15.63 -8.01 12.21
N GLU A 233 -15.58 -7.49 10.99
CA GLU A 233 -14.37 -7.48 10.16
C GLU A 233 -13.85 -6.06 9.98
N GLU A 234 -12.55 -5.86 10.21
CA GLU A 234 -11.84 -4.63 9.87
C GLU A 234 -11.30 -4.73 8.45
N ASN A 235 -11.30 -3.61 7.72
CA ASN A 235 -10.73 -3.51 6.39
C ASN A 235 -9.98 -2.18 6.25
N LEU A 236 -8.87 -2.20 5.54
CA LEU A 236 -8.25 -0.97 5.08
C LEU A 236 -9.15 -0.35 4.00
N PRO A 237 -9.50 0.95 4.06
CA PRO A 237 -10.44 1.56 3.12
C PRO A 237 -9.95 1.51 1.67
N ALA A 238 -10.89 1.52 0.72
CA ALA A 238 -10.57 1.78 -0.69
C ALA A 238 -9.85 3.14 -0.83
N GLU A 239 -9.05 3.29 -1.88
CA GLU A 239 -8.09 4.37 -2.16
C GLU A 239 -6.84 4.41 -1.26
N SER A 240 -6.69 3.46 -0.33
CA SER A 240 -5.45 3.36 0.46
C SER A 240 -4.27 2.95 -0.40
N VAL A 241 -3.12 3.56 -0.14
CA VAL A 241 -1.87 3.24 -0.86
C VAL A 241 -0.88 2.63 0.11
N LEU A 242 -0.30 1.50 -0.26
CA LEU A 242 0.82 0.89 0.44
C LEU A 242 2.07 0.88 -0.44
N TRP A 243 3.26 0.91 0.16
CA TRP A 243 4.54 0.76 -0.54
C TRP A 243 5.40 -0.34 0.07
N GLY A 244 6.20 -1.00 -0.77
CA GLY A 244 7.20 -1.95 -0.30
C GLY A 244 8.34 -2.12 -1.29
N MET A 245 9.26 -3.01 -0.96
CA MET A 245 10.40 -3.33 -1.79
C MET A 245 10.40 -4.80 -2.20
N LEU A 246 10.68 -5.04 -3.48
CA LEU A 246 11.14 -6.31 -3.99
C LEU A 246 12.67 -6.31 -3.97
N ALA A 247 13.27 -7.45 -3.63
CA ALA A 247 14.70 -7.67 -3.82
C ALA A 247 14.94 -8.96 -4.58
N PHE A 248 15.89 -8.92 -5.51
CA PHE A 248 16.27 -10.04 -6.35
C PHE A 248 17.69 -10.46 -6.01
N SER A 249 17.86 -11.72 -5.63
CA SER A 249 19.16 -12.38 -5.47
C SER A 249 19.49 -13.24 -6.69
N PRO A 250 20.75 -13.68 -6.85
CA PRO A 250 21.03 -14.79 -7.77
C PRO A 250 20.19 -16.02 -7.45
N SER A 251 19.88 -16.81 -8.48
CA SER A 251 19.21 -18.10 -8.33
C SER A 251 20.11 -19.09 -7.59
N ARG A 252 19.49 -19.91 -6.73
CA ARG A 252 20.18 -20.94 -5.93
C ARG A 252 20.14 -22.33 -6.58
N ASN A 253 19.38 -22.48 -7.66
CA ASN A 253 19.17 -23.75 -8.38
C ASN A 253 19.55 -23.66 -9.87
N SER A 254 19.77 -22.46 -10.38
CA SER A 254 20.26 -22.24 -11.74
C SER A 254 21.35 -21.18 -11.71
N ALA A 255 22.26 -21.18 -12.68
CA ALA A 255 23.31 -20.16 -12.82
C ALA A 255 22.74 -18.80 -13.28
N GLY A 256 21.77 -18.27 -12.54
CA GLY A 256 21.02 -17.07 -12.88
C GLY A 256 21.43 -15.89 -12.00
N SER A 257 21.84 -14.77 -12.60
CA SER A 257 22.19 -13.55 -11.87
C SER A 257 20.96 -12.85 -11.26
N ALA A 258 21.17 -11.93 -10.31
CA ALA A 258 20.08 -11.12 -9.75
C ALA A 258 19.33 -10.33 -10.83
N GLN A 259 20.06 -9.78 -11.81
CA GLN A 259 19.49 -9.04 -12.93
C GLN A 259 18.63 -9.94 -13.83
N GLU A 260 19.09 -11.16 -14.09
CA GLU A 260 18.30 -12.14 -14.85
C GLU A 260 17.01 -12.52 -14.13
N MET A 261 17.05 -12.68 -12.80
CA MET A 261 15.85 -12.96 -12.01
C MET A 261 14.87 -11.78 -12.03
N GLN A 262 15.36 -10.54 -11.95
CA GLN A 262 14.54 -9.35 -12.13
C GLN A 262 13.91 -9.29 -13.54
N ASN A 263 14.68 -9.64 -14.58
CA ASN A 263 14.16 -9.65 -15.95
C ASN A 263 13.07 -10.71 -16.12
N LYS A 264 13.25 -11.91 -15.55
CA LYS A 264 12.20 -12.95 -15.51
C LYS A 264 10.95 -12.50 -14.75
N PHE A 265 11.11 -11.74 -13.67
CA PHE A 265 9.94 -11.14 -13.01
C PHE A 265 9.23 -10.15 -13.95
N LYS A 266 9.97 -9.25 -14.60
CA LYS A 266 9.40 -8.26 -15.54
C LYS A 266 8.65 -8.89 -16.73
N THR A 267 8.99 -10.10 -17.17
CA THR A 267 8.21 -10.78 -18.22
C THR A 267 6.82 -11.22 -17.76
N CYS A 268 6.63 -11.46 -16.45
CA CYS A 268 5.32 -11.74 -15.85
C CYS A 268 4.54 -10.45 -15.56
N PHE A 269 5.27 -9.38 -15.24
CA PHE A 269 4.74 -8.09 -14.82
C PHE A 269 5.10 -7.00 -15.85
N SER A 270 4.78 -7.26 -17.12
CA SER A 270 5.20 -6.43 -18.26
C SER A 270 4.37 -5.15 -18.41
N GLN A 271 3.16 -5.13 -17.86
CA GLN A 271 2.33 -3.94 -17.81
C GLN A 271 2.78 -3.05 -16.64
N PRO A 272 2.78 -1.71 -16.81
CA PRO A 272 3.16 -0.77 -15.76
C PRO A 272 2.22 -0.87 -14.54
N GLU A 273 0.97 -1.24 -14.79
CA GLU A 273 -0.08 -1.43 -13.80
C GLU A 273 -0.67 -2.83 -13.94
N GLN A 274 -0.86 -3.52 -12.82
CA GLN A 274 -1.54 -4.82 -12.79
C GLN A 274 -2.62 -4.87 -11.73
N LEU A 275 -3.79 -5.37 -12.11
CA LEU A 275 -4.86 -5.65 -11.18
C LEU A 275 -4.62 -7.00 -10.49
N MET A 276 -4.68 -7.01 -9.17
CA MET A 276 -4.48 -8.19 -8.35
C MET A 276 -5.50 -8.26 -7.23
N GLN A 277 -5.87 -9.47 -6.84
CA GLN A 277 -6.72 -9.72 -5.68
C GLN A 277 -5.84 -10.05 -4.48
N LEU A 278 -5.82 -9.18 -3.46
CA LEU A 278 -5.00 -9.29 -2.26
C LEU A 278 -5.85 -9.52 -1.02
N GLY A 279 -5.32 -10.26 -0.06
CA GLY A 279 -6.01 -10.54 1.20
C GLY A 279 -7.20 -11.51 1.05
N GLY A 280 -8.05 -11.51 2.07
CA GLY A 280 -9.22 -12.39 2.15
C GLY A 280 -10.50 -11.77 1.58
N LYS A 281 -11.59 -12.54 1.64
CA LYS A 281 -12.96 -12.09 1.31
C LYS A 281 -13.17 -11.64 -0.15
N HIS A 282 -12.38 -12.16 -1.09
CA HIS A 282 -12.47 -11.80 -2.50
C HIS A 282 -13.86 -12.00 -3.13
N THR A 283 -14.60 -13.04 -2.75
CA THR A 283 -15.93 -13.36 -3.33
C THR A 283 -17.02 -12.33 -3.01
N ILE A 284 -16.75 -11.39 -2.10
CA ILE A 284 -17.62 -10.25 -1.78
C ILE A 284 -16.99 -8.91 -2.19
N GLY A 285 -16.05 -8.93 -3.14
CA GLY A 285 -15.46 -7.74 -3.74
C GLY A 285 -14.41 -7.04 -2.88
N ARG A 286 -13.66 -7.76 -2.03
CA ARG A 286 -12.61 -7.18 -1.16
C ARG A 286 -11.21 -7.46 -1.65
N GLY A 287 -10.37 -6.43 -1.65
CA GLY A 287 -8.94 -6.56 -1.91
C GLY A 287 -8.56 -6.52 -3.38
N LEU A 288 -9.43 -6.03 -4.26
CA LEU A 288 -8.98 -5.61 -5.59
C LEU A 288 -7.99 -4.46 -5.42
N CYS A 289 -6.76 -4.65 -5.87
CA CYS A 289 -5.69 -3.67 -5.80
C CYS A 289 -5.01 -3.51 -7.15
N ARG A 290 -4.53 -2.30 -7.42
CA ARG A 290 -3.63 -2.00 -8.53
C ARG A 290 -2.19 -2.02 -8.02
N LEU A 291 -1.40 -2.98 -8.50
CA LEU A 291 0.05 -3.02 -8.34
C LEU A 291 0.69 -2.08 -9.37
N VAL A 292 1.45 -1.11 -8.89
CA VAL A 292 2.29 -0.24 -9.70
C VAL A 292 3.74 -0.55 -9.41
N LEU A 293 4.49 -0.93 -10.45
CA LEU A 293 5.92 -1.19 -10.34
C LEU A 293 6.68 0.04 -10.82
N ASN A 294 7.62 0.55 -9.99
CA ASN A 294 8.46 1.62 -10.48
C ASN A 294 9.40 1.06 -11.55
N THR A 295 9.24 1.54 -12.79
CA THR A 295 10.00 1.07 -13.96
C THR A 295 11.21 1.94 -14.28
N LYS A 296 11.41 3.08 -13.60
CA LYS A 296 12.62 3.89 -13.83
C LYS A 296 13.85 3.13 -13.29
N PRO A 297 14.84 2.82 -14.14
CA PRO A 297 16.04 2.15 -13.69
C PRO A 297 16.81 3.05 -12.73
N ALA A 298 17.33 2.47 -11.66
CA ALA A 298 18.42 3.06 -10.89
C ALA A 298 19.68 3.06 -11.78
N GLY A 299 19.83 4.06 -12.64
CA GLY A 299 21.01 4.20 -13.51
C GLY A 299 20.69 4.96 -14.79
N GLY A 300 21.14 6.21 -14.86
CA GLY A 300 21.03 7.05 -16.05
C GLY A 300 21.17 8.53 -15.73
N GLY A 301 22.34 8.93 -15.22
CA GLY A 301 22.73 10.32 -15.28
C GLY A 301 23.02 10.74 -16.73
N GLN A 302 22.67 12.00 -17.02
CA GLN A 302 23.07 12.83 -18.17
C GLN A 302 22.48 12.46 -19.55
N ALA A 303 21.59 13.32 -20.05
CA ALA A 303 21.99 14.50 -20.82
C ALA A 303 21.00 15.65 -20.55
#